data_AF-A0A177D8X8-F1
#
_entry.id   AF-A0A177D8X8-F1
#
_cell.length_a   1.000
_cell.length_b   1.000
_cell.length_c   1.000
_cell.angle_alpha   90.00
_cell.angle_beta   90.00
_cell.angle_gamma   90.00
#
_symmetry.space_group_name_H-M   'P 1'
#
loop_
_entity.id
_entity.type
_entity.pdbx_description
1 polymer ?
#
loop_
_entity_poly.entity_id
_entity_poly.type
_entity_poly.pdbx_seq_one_letter_code
_entity_poly.pdbx_strand_id
1 'polypeptide(L)'
;DGKCGSATGDKKCGGKWGDCCGKSTSTCGTGSDFCGTGNCQYGNCTFTPPTAAPGGASPLPFYYYGNTTDGLCGPANDNKVCNVAWGFCCASTGKCGMGAGFCGTGCMPGYGNCTVAVVAPTPKPGDVSPDGTCGGQNGFVCKGSPQGDCCSSFGFCGSTDGHCKAGCQSKFGTCTGGNVSPDGSCGGTTGYTCVGSTFGTCCSKYGSCGTTTDHCQAGCQSQFGTCTGNSKVSPDGSCGGTNGYTCAGGIFGNCCSKYGSCGSTTDHCSTGCQSTFGTCSGGSKISPDASCGGSNGYTCKGSAFGDCCSASGYCGSTTAFCSAGCQASFGTCPTGSDKISTDGNCGGSKGQTCTGSTFGNCCSSFGSCGSTTGHCTTGCQSAFGLCTTSGTNPGGVSPDSTCGGSKKYSKFALIERRDRPWNPDSLLIACAKSAFGGCCSSTGSCGSTVNHCAQGCQTSFSNSCMTGKIPTLDGSCGPKNSGMTCATGPFNGQCCGVSGFCGTTSAHCGTGCNAGYGKCN
;
A
#
# COMPACT_ATOMS: atom_id res chain seq x y z
N ASP A 1 24.50 -4.96 40.93
CA ASP A 1 25.29 -3.93 40.22
C ASP A 1 25.08 -2.53 40.81
N GLY A 2 24.34 -2.40 41.93
CA GLY A 2 24.10 -1.13 42.58
C GLY A 2 23.06 -0.25 41.89
N LYS A 3 22.41 -0.70 40.81
CA LYS A 3 21.34 0.05 40.13
C LYS A 3 19.96 -0.34 40.66
N CYS A 4 19.05 0.62 40.66
CA CYS A 4 17.69 0.46 41.17
C CYS A 4 16.73 1.46 40.49
N GLY A 5 15.43 1.29 40.74
CA GLY A 5 14.41 2.23 40.27
C GLY A 5 13.89 1.95 38.87
N SER A 6 13.00 2.82 38.40
CA SER A 6 12.18 2.63 37.19
C SER A 6 13.00 2.44 35.90
N ALA A 7 14.18 3.07 35.83
CA ALA A 7 15.13 2.88 34.72
C ALA A 7 15.67 1.44 34.59
N THR A 8 15.46 0.60 35.61
CA THR A 8 15.91 -0.80 35.64
C THR A 8 14.79 -1.81 35.84
N GLY A 9 13.54 -1.41 35.59
CA GLY A 9 12.35 -2.25 35.80
C GLY A 9 11.98 -2.36 37.28
N ASP A 10 11.99 -1.23 38.00
CA ASP A 10 11.57 -1.08 39.40
C ASP A 10 12.32 -1.97 40.40
N LYS A 11 13.59 -2.28 40.10
CA LYS A 11 14.44 -3.06 40.99
C LYS A 11 14.71 -2.29 42.30
N LYS A 12 14.65 -3.02 43.41
CA LYS A 12 14.88 -2.49 44.77
C LYS A 12 16.28 -2.82 45.27
N CYS A 13 16.75 -2.02 46.21
CA CYS A 13 18.04 -2.20 46.85
C CYS A 13 17.96 -3.30 47.92
N GLY A 14 18.87 -4.28 47.83
CA GLY A 14 18.97 -5.40 48.78
C GLY A 14 20.05 -5.21 49.84
N GLY A 15 20.40 -3.96 50.18
CA GLY A 15 21.29 -3.60 51.30
C GLY A 15 22.80 -3.67 51.06
N LYS A 16 23.30 -4.48 50.13
CA LYS A 16 24.76 -4.57 49.85
C LYS A 16 25.43 -3.24 49.48
N TRP A 17 24.68 -2.36 48.81
CA TRP A 17 25.15 -1.01 48.41
C TRP A 17 24.33 0.09 49.10
N GLY A 18 23.58 -0.27 50.15
CA GLY A 18 22.60 0.59 50.81
C GLY A 18 21.16 0.18 50.56
N ASP A 19 20.27 0.72 51.39
CA ASP A 19 18.87 0.30 51.47
C ASP A 19 17.92 1.25 50.73
N CYS A 20 18.43 2.35 50.19
CA CYS A 20 17.65 3.38 49.53
C CYS A 20 18.08 3.55 48.09
N CYS A 21 17.11 3.62 47.20
CA CYS A 21 17.32 3.92 45.80
C CYS A 21 17.28 5.43 45.58
N GLY A 22 18.43 6.01 45.21
CA GLY A 22 18.52 7.43 44.91
C GLY A 22 17.72 7.80 43.67
N LYS A 23 16.80 8.76 43.80
CA LYS A 23 15.88 9.21 42.75
C LYS A 23 16.61 9.90 41.58
N SER A 24 17.67 10.64 41.86
CA SER A 24 18.48 11.33 40.85
C SER A 24 19.56 10.42 40.25
N THR A 25 20.07 9.46 41.02
CA THR A 25 21.19 8.62 40.62
C THR A 25 20.77 7.25 40.07
N SER A 26 19.54 6.79 40.36
CA SER A 26 19.07 5.43 40.07
C SER A 26 20.02 4.34 40.59
N THR A 27 20.68 4.62 41.71
CA THR A 27 21.61 3.70 42.38
C THR A 27 21.29 3.56 43.86
N CYS A 28 21.65 2.40 44.40
CA CYS A 28 21.53 2.09 45.81
C CYS A 28 22.58 2.84 46.62
N GLY A 29 22.16 3.39 47.74
CA GLY A 29 23.02 4.10 48.69
C GLY A 29 22.39 4.21 50.08
N THR A 30 23.14 4.82 50.99
CA THR A 30 22.72 5.11 52.37
C THR A 30 22.90 6.61 52.67
N GLY A 31 22.28 7.10 53.75
CA GLY A 31 22.36 8.51 54.15
C GLY A 31 21.32 9.40 53.47
N SER A 32 21.25 10.69 53.87
CA SER A 32 20.23 11.65 53.42
C SER A 32 20.24 11.93 51.92
N ASP A 33 21.34 11.69 51.22
CA ASP A 33 21.42 11.95 49.78
C ASP A 33 20.74 10.86 48.95
N PHE A 34 20.53 9.68 49.55
CA PHE A 34 19.84 8.55 48.93
C PHE A 34 18.50 8.26 49.60
N CYS A 35 18.46 8.31 50.93
CA CYS A 35 17.28 8.06 51.74
C CYS A 35 16.52 9.34 52.07
N GLY A 36 17.05 10.54 51.82
CA GLY A 36 16.42 11.81 52.18
C GLY A 36 15.06 12.04 51.52
N THR A 37 14.26 12.90 52.13
CA THR A 37 12.99 13.35 51.56
C THR A 37 13.22 14.00 50.20
N GLY A 38 12.49 13.51 49.19
CA GLY A 38 12.63 13.98 47.80
C GLY A 38 13.78 13.34 47.02
N ASN A 39 14.76 12.74 47.71
CA ASN A 39 15.93 12.10 47.12
C ASN A 39 15.80 10.59 46.98
N CYS A 40 14.83 9.97 47.65
CA CYS A 40 14.64 8.52 47.64
C CYS A 40 13.44 8.11 46.78
N GLN A 41 13.65 7.14 45.89
CA GLN A 41 12.63 6.61 44.97
C GLN A 41 11.97 5.34 45.51
N TYR A 42 12.76 4.42 46.06
CA TYR A 42 12.33 3.13 46.61
C TYR A 42 13.29 2.72 47.75
N GLY A 43 12.85 1.85 48.66
CA GLY A 43 13.66 1.38 49.79
C GLY A 43 13.38 2.13 51.08
N ASN A 44 14.38 2.29 51.95
CA ASN A 44 14.21 2.85 53.30
C ASN A 44 14.21 4.39 53.33
N CYS A 45 13.29 4.99 52.57
CA CYS A 45 13.20 6.43 52.41
C CYS A 45 12.75 7.15 53.70
N THR A 46 13.47 8.19 54.09
CA THR A 46 13.07 9.17 55.09
C THR A 46 12.07 10.16 54.48
N PHE A 47 10.89 10.22 55.07
CA PHE A 47 9.86 11.18 54.71
C PHE A 47 9.81 12.29 55.77
N THR A 48 9.82 13.56 55.35
CA THR A 48 9.34 14.62 56.23
C THR A 48 7.83 14.47 56.34
N PRO A 49 7.28 14.43 57.56
CA PRO A 49 5.86 14.24 57.71
C PRO A 49 5.09 15.47 57.18
N PRO A 50 3.95 15.27 56.49
CA PRO A 50 3.07 16.37 56.17
C PRO A 50 2.55 17.00 57.45
N THR A 51 2.55 18.33 57.50
CA THR A 51 2.12 19.12 58.67
C THR A 51 0.60 19.21 58.85
N ALA A 52 -0.20 18.57 57.99
CA ALA A 52 -1.65 18.51 58.13
C ALA A 52 -2.27 17.27 57.46
N ALA A 53 -3.27 16.67 58.11
CA ALA A 53 -4.16 15.67 57.51
C ALA A 53 -5.34 16.35 56.77
N PRO A 54 -5.95 15.70 55.78
CA PRO A 54 -7.18 16.21 55.16
C PRO A 54 -8.29 16.29 56.23
N GLY A 55 -8.73 17.50 56.56
CA GLY A 55 -9.83 17.74 57.51
C GLY A 55 -9.46 18.35 58.87
N GLY A 56 -8.20 18.73 59.12
CA GLY A 56 -7.87 19.69 60.19
C GLY A 56 -7.94 19.22 61.65
N ALA A 57 -7.89 17.91 61.94
CA ALA A 57 -7.79 17.42 63.33
C ALA A 57 -6.36 17.58 63.89
N SER A 58 -6.23 18.22 65.07
CA SER A 58 -4.97 18.41 65.81
C SER A 58 -5.18 18.11 67.31
N PRO A 59 -4.26 17.39 67.99
CA PRO A 59 -3.02 16.79 67.46
C PRO A 59 -3.28 15.52 66.63
N LEU A 60 -2.35 15.22 65.71
CA LEU A 60 -2.45 14.08 64.81
C LEU A 60 -2.30 12.73 65.57
N PRO A 61 -3.09 11.69 65.23
CA PRO A 61 -3.05 10.41 65.94
C PRO A 61 -1.72 9.65 65.79
N PHE A 62 -1.34 8.88 66.82
CA PHE A 62 -0.05 8.17 66.91
C PHE A 62 0.26 7.21 65.73
N TYR A 63 -0.77 6.63 65.10
CA TYR A 63 -0.66 5.71 63.96
C TYR A 63 -0.39 6.42 62.61
N TYR A 64 -0.29 7.75 62.61
CA TYR A 64 0.10 8.52 61.42
C TYR A 64 1.63 8.64 61.29
N TYR A 65 2.37 8.44 62.39
CA TYR A 65 3.85 8.56 62.49
C TYR A 65 4.55 7.25 62.89
N GLY A 66 3.91 6.10 62.64
CA GLY A 66 4.45 4.79 63.03
C GLY A 66 5.88 4.55 62.52
N ASN A 67 6.67 3.83 63.33
CA ASN A 67 8.11 3.64 63.17
C ASN A 67 8.49 2.33 62.45
N THR A 68 7.53 1.62 61.87
CA THR A 68 7.80 0.42 61.07
C THR A 68 8.40 0.78 59.70
N THR A 69 9.45 0.06 59.31
CA THR A 69 10.14 0.21 58.02
C THR A 69 9.86 -0.95 57.05
N ASP A 70 9.36 -2.07 57.57
CA ASP A 70 9.14 -3.32 56.85
C ASP A 70 7.68 -3.80 56.88
N GLY A 71 6.79 -3.01 57.50
CA GLY A 71 5.37 -3.34 57.63
C GLY A 71 5.06 -4.34 58.75
N LEU A 72 6.04 -4.65 59.61
CA LEU A 72 5.83 -5.43 60.83
C LEU A 72 5.53 -4.53 62.03
N CYS A 73 4.67 -4.98 62.94
CA CYS A 73 4.18 -4.19 64.06
C CYS A 73 3.87 -5.06 65.27
N GLY A 74 3.68 -4.42 66.43
CA GLY A 74 3.26 -5.07 67.65
C GLY A 74 4.40 -5.57 68.53
N PRO A 75 4.06 -6.26 69.65
CA PRO A 75 5.02 -6.63 70.68
C PRO A 75 6.11 -7.59 70.21
N ALA A 76 5.80 -8.45 69.23
CA ALA A 76 6.76 -9.40 68.66
C ALA A 76 7.79 -8.74 67.72
N ASN A 77 7.58 -7.47 67.37
CA ASN A 77 8.40 -6.72 66.44
C ASN A 77 8.82 -5.40 67.09
N ASP A 78 9.59 -5.45 68.18
CA ASP A 78 10.14 -4.28 68.89
C ASP A 78 9.15 -3.16 69.17
N ASN A 79 7.90 -3.51 69.46
CA ASN A 79 6.81 -2.57 69.70
C ASN A 79 6.59 -1.57 68.55
N LYS A 80 6.90 -1.97 67.30
CA LYS A 80 6.74 -1.10 66.13
C LYS A 80 5.26 -0.81 65.85
N VAL A 81 5.01 0.41 65.40
CA VAL A 81 3.68 0.95 65.10
C VAL A 81 3.53 1.15 63.59
N CYS A 82 2.35 0.84 63.07
CA CYS A 82 2.05 1.01 61.66
C CYS A 82 1.96 2.48 61.23
N ASN A 83 2.31 2.76 59.98
CA ASN A 83 2.19 4.07 59.35
C ASN A 83 1.46 3.99 58.01
N VAL A 84 1.21 5.16 57.40
CA VAL A 84 0.38 5.31 56.20
C VAL A 84 0.88 4.48 55.01
N ALA A 85 2.19 4.22 54.92
CA ALA A 85 2.78 3.49 53.81
C ALA A 85 2.44 2.00 53.82
N TRP A 86 2.16 1.44 55.01
CA TRP A 86 1.88 0.02 55.22
C TRP A 86 0.44 -0.25 55.70
N GLY A 87 -0.37 0.80 55.84
CA GLY A 87 -1.72 0.74 56.37
C GLY A 87 -1.79 0.99 57.88
N PHE A 88 -2.90 1.57 58.34
CA PHE A 88 -2.99 2.13 59.68
C PHE A 88 -3.22 1.11 60.81
N CYS A 89 -3.54 -0.14 60.50
CA CYS A 89 -3.95 -1.15 61.48
C CYS A 89 -2.89 -2.23 61.67
N CYS A 90 -2.66 -2.64 62.92
CA CYS A 90 -1.74 -3.71 63.27
C CYS A 90 -2.53 -4.98 63.59
N ALA A 91 -2.49 -5.97 62.70
CA ALA A 91 -3.14 -7.26 62.92
C ALA A 91 -2.43 -8.06 64.03
N SER A 92 -3.14 -8.99 64.69
CA SER A 92 -2.59 -9.92 65.68
C SER A 92 -1.42 -10.77 65.15
N THR A 93 -1.31 -10.90 63.82
CA THR A 93 -0.18 -11.53 63.13
C THR A 93 1.10 -10.69 63.14
N GLY A 94 1.06 -9.47 63.68
CA GLY A 94 2.18 -8.54 63.73
C GLY A 94 2.46 -7.84 62.40
N LYS A 95 1.44 -7.69 61.54
CA LYS A 95 1.56 -7.04 60.22
C LYS A 95 0.66 -5.82 60.12
N CYS A 96 1.17 -4.79 59.44
CA CYS A 96 0.43 -3.59 59.09
C CYS A 96 -0.44 -3.82 57.86
N GLY A 97 -1.62 -3.20 57.85
CA GLY A 97 -2.52 -3.23 56.70
C GLY A 97 -3.75 -2.35 56.89
N MET A 98 -4.67 -2.46 55.92
CA MET A 98 -5.96 -1.78 55.93
C MET A 98 -7.09 -2.78 55.67
N GLY A 99 -8.30 -2.46 56.15
CA GLY A 99 -9.49 -3.29 55.94
C GLY A 99 -9.70 -4.34 57.04
N ALA A 100 -10.79 -5.11 56.93
CA ALA A 100 -11.31 -5.96 58.01
C ALA A 100 -10.32 -7.03 58.53
N GLY A 101 -9.42 -7.54 57.68
CA GLY A 101 -8.41 -8.52 58.09
C GLY A 101 -7.29 -7.96 58.97
N PHE A 102 -7.12 -6.63 59.01
CA PHE A 102 -6.09 -5.95 59.80
C PHE A 102 -6.68 -5.03 60.87
N CYS A 103 -7.80 -4.37 60.56
CA CYS A 103 -8.51 -3.43 61.42
C CYS A 103 -9.68 -4.06 62.18
N GLY A 104 -10.03 -5.31 61.89
CA GLY A 104 -11.14 -6.04 62.53
C GLY A 104 -10.72 -6.80 63.78
N THR A 105 -11.36 -7.94 64.03
CA THR A 105 -11.11 -8.79 65.20
C THR A 105 -9.64 -9.24 65.25
N GLY A 106 -8.95 -8.91 66.34
CA GLY A 106 -7.52 -9.20 66.51
C GLY A 106 -6.59 -8.05 66.13
N CYS A 107 -7.10 -6.87 65.76
CA CYS A 107 -6.28 -5.67 65.70
C CYS A 107 -5.71 -5.33 67.09
N MET A 108 -4.41 -5.07 67.19
CA MET A 108 -3.69 -4.78 68.44
C MET A 108 -3.77 -3.29 68.80
N PRO A 109 -4.59 -2.89 69.80
CA PRO A 109 -4.72 -1.50 70.20
C PRO A 109 -3.40 -0.99 70.79
N GLY A 110 -2.92 0.17 70.31
CA GLY A 110 -1.61 0.75 70.70
C GLY A 110 -0.51 0.58 69.65
N TYR A 111 -0.67 -0.35 68.70
CA TYR A 111 0.28 -0.57 67.59
C TYR A 111 -0.31 -0.24 66.21
N GLY A 112 -1.61 0.06 66.15
CA GLY A 112 -2.32 0.59 64.98
C GLY A 112 -3.71 1.14 65.35
N ASN A 113 -4.42 1.70 64.38
CA ASN A 113 -5.76 2.26 64.53
C ASN A 113 -6.84 1.18 64.41
N CYS A 114 -7.21 0.60 65.54
CA CYS A 114 -8.28 -0.41 65.61
C CYS A 114 -9.70 0.18 65.73
N THR A 115 -9.85 1.51 65.67
CA THR A 115 -11.13 2.19 65.93
C THR A 115 -11.92 2.53 64.66
N VAL A 116 -11.30 2.45 63.49
CA VAL A 116 -11.98 2.59 62.20
C VAL A 116 -12.40 1.24 61.65
N ALA A 117 -13.36 0.62 62.32
CA ALA A 117 -14.27 -0.32 61.67
C ALA A 117 -15.31 0.45 60.83
N VAL A 118 -14.87 1.37 59.96
CA VAL A 118 -15.60 1.56 58.71
C VAL A 118 -15.08 0.46 57.79
N VAL A 119 -15.68 -0.71 57.97
CA VAL A 119 -15.63 -1.77 56.97
C VAL A 119 -16.14 -1.10 55.70
N ALA A 120 -15.24 -0.74 54.78
CA ALA A 120 -15.66 -0.45 53.42
C ALA A 120 -16.50 -1.68 53.02
N PRO A 121 -17.78 -1.50 52.64
CA PRO A 121 -18.64 -2.62 52.32
C PRO A 121 -17.90 -3.48 51.30
N THR A 122 -17.87 -4.78 51.53
CA THR A 122 -17.27 -5.72 50.60
C THR A 122 -17.85 -5.45 49.20
N PRO A 123 -17.01 -5.14 48.20
CA PRO A 123 -17.46 -4.81 46.86
C PRO A 123 -18.37 -5.91 46.36
N LYS A 124 -19.62 -5.55 46.04
CA LYS A 124 -20.62 -6.47 45.51
C LYS A 124 -20.74 -6.30 44.00
N PRO A 125 -21.31 -7.29 43.29
CA PRO A 125 -21.67 -7.12 41.89
C PRO A 125 -22.51 -5.85 41.69
N GLY A 126 -22.09 -5.02 40.73
CA GLY A 126 -22.67 -3.70 40.46
C GLY A 126 -21.89 -2.52 41.06
N ASP A 127 -20.93 -2.74 41.96
CA ASP A 127 -20.08 -1.67 42.48
C ASP A 127 -19.00 -1.28 41.46
N VAL A 128 -18.48 -0.05 41.60
CA VAL A 128 -17.39 0.47 40.78
C VAL A 128 -16.13 -0.37 41.01
N SER A 129 -15.51 -0.81 39.92
CA SER A 129 -14.36 -1.71 39.95
C SER A 129 -13.20 -1.17 40.80
N PRO A 130 -12.81 -1.90 41.87
CA PRO A 130 -11.71 -1.48 42.74
C PRO A 130 -10.32 -1.85 42.19
N ASP A 131 -10.24 -2.84 41.30
CA ASP A 131 -8.99 -3.39 40.76
C ASP A 131 -8.85 -3.22 39.23
N GLY A 132 -9.82 -2.55 38.61
CA GLY A 132 -9.88 -2.36 37.15
C GLY A 132 -10.46 -3.54 36.39
N THR A 133 -10.93 -4.61 37.04
CA THR A 133 -11.67 -5.70 36.39
C THR A 133 -13.17 -5.41 36.32
N CYS A 134 -13.85 -5.87 35.27
CA CYS A 134 -15.28 -5.62 35.07
C CYS A 134 -15.98 -6.81 34.40
N GLY A 135 -17.30 -6.91 34.63
CA GLY A 135 -18.07 -8.07 34.16
C GLY A 135 -17.72 -9.38 34.89
N GLY A 136 -17.98 -10.51 34.23
CA GLY A 136 -17.71 -11.85 34.80
C GLY A 136 -18.56 -12.21 36.04
N GLN A 137 -18.06 -13.15 36.85
CA GLN A 137 -18.74 -13.63 38.08
C GLN A 137 -18.82 -12.57 39.19
N ASN A 138 -17.86 -11.64 39.22
CA ASN A 138 -17.79 -10.57 40.22
C ASN A 138 -18.69 -9.37 39.86
N GLY A 139 -19.02 -9.19 38.57
CA GLY A 139 -20.05 -8.24 38.12
C GLY A 139 -19.75 -6.76 38.37
N PHE A 140 -18.48 -6.37 38.52
CA PHE A 140 -18.09 -4.98 38.72
C PHE A 140 -18.34 -4.11 37.49
N VAL A 141 -18.58 -2.80 37.72
CA VAL A 141 -18.82 -1.80 36.68
C VAL A 141 -17.68 -0.78 36.60
N CYS A 142 -17.43 -0.25 35.41
CA CYS A 142 -16.35 0.71 35.15
C CYS A 142 -16.78 2.17 35.28
N LYS A 143 -18.09 2.46 35.31
CA LYS A 143 -18.59 3.84 35.37
C LYS A 143 -18.14 4.54 36.67
N GLY A 144 -17.28 5.55 36.56
CA GLY A 144 -16.65 6.26 37.67
C GLY A 144 -15.31 5.66 38.14
N SER A 145 -14.77 4.67 37.43
CA SER A 145 -13.48 4.04 37.73
C SER A 145 -12.31 4.96 37.33
N PRO A 146 -11.23 5.04 38.14
CA PRO A 146 -10.04 5.80 37.78
C PRO A 146 -9.27 5.21 36.59
N GLN A 147 -9.51 3.93 36.25
CA GLN A 147 -8.94 3.29 35.07
C GLN A 147 -9.67 3.68 33.78
N GLY A 148 -10.94 4.06 33.88
CA GLY A 148 -11.79 4.51 32.76
C GLY A 148 -13.18 3.91 32.78
N ASP A 149 -14.12 4.54 32.10
CA ASP A 149 -15.56 4.22 32.22
C ASP A 149 -16.03 3.02 31.38
N CYS A 150 -15.19 2.53 30.46
CA CYS A 150 -15.57 1.49 29.51
C CYS A 150 -15.09 0.11 29.97
N CYS A 151 -15.96 -0.90 29.86
CA CYS A 151 -15.61 -2.28 30.15
C CYS A 151 -15.29 -3.03 28.85
N SER A 152 -14.04 -3.43 28.63
CA SER A 152 -13.63 -4.15 27.42
C SER A 152 -14.23 -5.55 27.35
N SER A 153 -14.17 -6.17 26.17
CA SER A 153 -14.56 -7.59 25.98
C SER A 153 -13.76 -8.56 26.86
N PHE A 154 -12.55 -8.16 27.27
CA PHE A 154 -11.67 -8.94 28.14
C PHE A 154 -11.95 -8.73 29.64
N GLY A 155 -12.94 -7.90 30.00
CA GLY A 155 -13.32 -7.68 31.39
C GLY A 155 -12.38 -6.74 32.14
N PHE A 156 -11.89 -5.69 31.46
CA PHE A 156 -11.07 -4.65 32.07
C PHE A 156 -11.62 -3.24 31.80
N CYS A 157 -11.51 -2.38 32.81
CA CYS A 157 -11.89 -0.97 32.73
C CYS A 157 -10.82 -0.15 32.00
N GLY A 158 -11.26 0.76 31.13
CA GLY A 158 -10.37 1.65 30.39
C GLY A 158 -11.12 2.76 29.66
N SER A 159 -10.37 3.69 29.08
CA SER A 159 -10.93 4.82 28.31
C SER A 159 -10.51 4.84 26.84
N THR A 160 -9.72 3.86 26.38
CA THR A 160 -9.26 3.81 24.99
C THR A 160 -10.32 3.19 24.08
N ASP A 161 -10.18 3.40 22.77
CA ASP A 161 -11.00 2.78 21.74
C ASP A 161 -11.11 1.24 21.89
N GLY A 162 -10.03 0.57 22.30
CA GLY A 162 -10.03 -0.87 22.56
C GLY A 162 -10.89 -1.30 23.75
N HIS A 163 -11.21 -0.37 24.67
CA HIS A 163 -12.10 -0.61 25.81
C HIS A 163 -13.53 -0.15 25.52
N CYS A 164 -13.68 0.96 24.77
CA CYS A 164 -14.96 1.64 24.60
C CYS A 164 -15.72 1.27 23.33
N LYS A 165 -15.05 0.71 22.31
CA LYS A 165 -15.67 0.34 21.04
C LYS A 165 -15.95 -1.16 20.96
N ALA A 166 -15.14 -1.89 20.21
CA ALA A 166 -15.46 -3.25 19.81
C ALA A 166 -15.53 -4.19 21.03
N GLY A 167 -16.65 -4.90 21.17
CA GLY A 167 -16.88 -5.83 22.28
C GLY A 167 -16.97 -5.18 23.67
N CYS A 168 -17.16 -3.87 23.76
CA CYS A 168 -17.41 -3.21 25.03
C CYS A 168 -18.70 -3.73 25.69
N GLN A 169 -18.61 -4.12 26.96
CA GLN A 169 -19.71 -4.70 27.71
C GLN A 169 -20.58 -3.59 28.31
N SER A 170 -21.63 -3.18 27.57
CA SER A 170 -22.52 -2.06 27.95
C SER A 170 -23.26 -2.25 29.29
N LYS A 171 -23.39 -3.49 29.77
CA LYS A 171 -23.94 -3.78 31.11
C LYS A 171 -22.99 -3.34 32.24
N PHE A 172 -21.69 -3.26 31.96
CA PHE A 172 -20.64 -3.04 32.95
C PHE A 172 -19.80 -1.77 32.67
N GLY A 173 -20.08 -0.99 31.61
CA GLY A 173 -19.37 0.25 31.32
C GLY A 173 -20.06 1.11 30.27
N THR A 174 -19.54 2.31 30.00
CA THR A 174 -20.06 3.24 28.99
C THR A 174 -19.36 3.05 27.65
N CYS A 175 -19.99 2.34 26.72
CA CYS A 175 -19.42 2.12 25.39
C CYS A 175 -19.63 3.33 24.49
N THR A 176 -18.58 3.74 23.78
CA THR A 176 -18.60 4.87 22.83
C THR A 176 -18.44 4.34 21.41
N GLY A 177 -19.55 4.23 20.69
CA GLY A 177 -19.61 3.66 19.34
C GLY A 177 -20.73 2.64 19.22
N GLY A 178 -21.17 2.35 17.99
CA GLY A 178 -22.06 1.22 17.73
C GLY A 178 -21.48 -0.07 18.30
N ASN A 179 -22.27 -1.13 18.40
CA ASN A 179 -21.86 -2.41 18.95
C ASN A 179 -20.81 -3.07 18.02
N VAL A 180 -19.59 -2.53 17.93
CA VAL A 180 -18.61 -2.86 16.88
C VAL A 180 -18.11 -4.28 17.10
N SER A 181 -18.01 -5.04 16.01
CA SER A 181 -17.62 -6.45 16.01
C SER A 181 -16.21 -6.65 16.58
N PRO A 182 -16.05 -7.41 17.70
CA PRO A 182 -14.76 -7.68 18.33
C PRO A 182 -13.99 -8.85 17.71
N ASP A 183 -14.67 -9.75 17.02
CA ASP A 183 -14.14 -11.03 16.53
C ASP A 183 -14.43 -11.27 15.03
N GLY A 184 -15.02 -10.27 14.36
CA GLY A 184 -15.45 -10.37 12.98
C GLY A 184 -16.88 -10.91 12.82
N SER A 185 -17.58 -11.30 13.88
CA SER A 185 -18.99 -11.68 13.81
C SER A 185 -19.92 -10.46 13.76
N CYS A 186 -21.02 -10.52 13.02
CA CYS A 186 -21.98 -9.42 12.85
C CYS A 186 -23.40 -9.91 12.56
N GLY A 187 -24.37 -9.00 12.57
CA GLY A 187 -25.74 -9.28 12.16
C GLY A 187 -26.72 -9.45 13.31
N GLY A 188 -27.96 -9.78 13.00
CA GLY A 188 -29.07 -9.83 13.98
C GLY A 188 -28.90 -10.85 15.10
N THR A 189 -28.13 -11.93 14.87
CA THR A 189 -27.90 -12.98 15.87
C THR A 189 -26.95 -12.53 16.97
N THR A 190 -25.91 -11.76 16.64
CA THR A 190 -24.91 -11.26 17.60
C THR A 190 -25.18 -9.82 18.04
N GLY A 191 -25.92 -9.06 17.23
CA GLY A 191 -26.17 -7.64 17.44
C GLY A 191 -24.96 -6.75 17.13
N TYR A 192 -23.87 -7.31 16.57
CA TYR A 192 -22.65 -6.58 16.27
C TYR A 192 -22.68 -5.92 14.88
N THR A 193 -22.04 -4.74 14.77
CA THR A 193 -21.82 -4.02 13.52
C THR A 193 -20.36 -4.07 13.08
N CYS A 194 -20.14 -4.13 11.77
CA CYS A 194 -18.83 -4.07 11.14
C CYS A 194 -18.31 -2.64 10.98
N VAL A 195 -19.18 -1.63 11.08
CA VAL A 195 -18.78 -0.23 10.88
C VAL A 195 -17.79 0.19 11.97
N GLY A 196 -16.57 0.53 11.56
CA GLY A 196 -15.48 0.89 12.48
C GLY A 196 -14.68 -0.31 13.02
N SER A 197 -14.96 -1.53 12.56
CA SER A 197 -14.18 -2.72 12.91
C SER A 197 -12.92 -2.86 12.04
N THR A 198 -11.87 -3.47 12.58
CA THR A 198 -10.64 -3.81 11.84
C THR A 198 -10.86 -4.96 10.85
N PHE A 199 -11.93 -5.74 10.98
CA PHE A 199 -12.26 -6.84 10.07
C PHE A 199 -12.87 -6.37 8.75
N GLY A 200 -13.22 -5.09 8.65
CA GLY A 200 -13.89 -4.50 7.50
C GLY A 200 -15.27 -3.96 7.87
N THR A 201 -15.85 -3.15 6.99
CA THR A 201 -17.05 -2.37 7.29
C THR A 201 -18.35 -3.04 6.86
N CYS A 202 -18.29 -4.12 6.08
CA CYS A 202 -19.45 -4.79 5.51
C CYS A 202 -19.81 -6.03 6.32
N CYS A 203 -21.11 -6.22 6.60
CA CYS A 203 -21.60 -7.43 7.26
C CYS A 203 -22.20 -8.38 6.24
N SER A 204 -21.56 -9.52 5.98
CA SER A 204 -22.02 -10.51 5.01
C SER A 204 -23.34 -11.18 5.42
N LYS A 205 -23.99 -11.88 4.48
CA LYS A 205 -25.20 -12.69 4.76
C LYS A 205 -24.98 -13.79 5.79
N TYR A 206 -23.72 -14.20 5.99
CA TYR A 206 -23.32 -15.23 6.95
C TYR A 206 -22.98 -14.67 8.33
N GLY A 207 -23.14 -13.36 8.55
CA GLY A 207 -22.84 -12.72 9.83
C GLY A 207 -21.33 -12.59 10.09
N SER A 208 -20.54 -12.37 9.03
CA SER A 208 -19.10 -12.10 9.12
C SER A 208 -18.76 -10.73 8.54
N CYS A 209 -17.86 -10.00 9.20
CA CYS A 209 -17.32 -8.71 8.78
C CYS A 209 -16.22 -8.88 7.74
N GLY A 210 -16.23 -8.00 6.73
CA GLY A 210 -15.22 -8.00 5.67
C GLY A 210 -15.24 -6.74 4.83
N THR A 211 -14.31 -6.67 3.88
CA THR A 211 -14.20 -5.60 2.88
C THR A 211 -14.35 -6.11 1.44
N THR A 212 -14.40 -7.43 1.23
CA THR A 212 -14.50 -8.01 -0.11
C THR A 212 -15.91 -7.89 -0.67
N THR A 213 -16.05 -8.03 -1.99
CA THR A 213 -17.35 -8.08 -2.68
C THR A 213 -18.30 -9.10 -2.06
N ASP A 214 -17.81 -10.27 -1.63
CA ASP A 214 -18.62 -11.30 -0.96
C ASP A 214 -19.27 -10.83 0.36
N HIS A 215 -18.66 -9.84 1.01
CA HIS A 215 -19.16 -9.27 2.27
C HIS A 215 -20.02 -8.03 2.04
N CYS A 216 -19.68 -7.23 1.03
CA CYS A 216 -20.27 -5.91 0.80
C CYS A 216 -21.43 -5.89 -0.21
N GLN A 217 -21.62 -6.96 -0.98
CA GLN A 217 -22.60 -7.02 -2.07
C GLN A 217 -23.83 -7.85 -1.69
N ALA A 218 -24.23 -8.82 -2.51
CA ALA A 218 -25.46 -9.59 -2.37
C ALA A 218 -25.63 -10.20 -0.97
N GLY A 219 -26.74 -9.88 -0.31
CA GLY A 219 -27.05 -10.37 1.04
C GLY A 219 -26.29 -9.67 2.17
N CYS A 220 -25.54 -8.60 1.90
CA CYS A 220 -24.97 -7.76 2.94
C CYS A 220 -26.07 -7.17 3.85
N GLN A 221 -25.86 -7.27 5.16
CA GLN A 221 -26.81 -6.84 6.19
C GLN A 221 -26.61 -5.34 6.48
N SER A 222 -27.34 -4.47 5.79
CA SER A 222 -27.17 -3.01 5.85
C SER A 222 -27.44 -2.37 7.22
N GLN A 223 -28.18 -3.04 8.10
CA GLN A 223 -28.36 -2.59 9.49
C GLN A 223 -27.10 -2.79 10.33
N PHE A 224 -26.18 -3.66 9.91
CA PHE A 224 -25.00 -4.07 10.66
C PHE A 224 -23.69 -3.78 9.91
N GLY A 225 -23.72 -3.19 8.71
CA GLY A 225 -22.52 -2.82 7.95
C GLY A 225 -22.82 -1.87 6.79
N THR A 226 -21.77 -1.33 6.17
CA THR A 226 -21.88 -0.52 4.95
C THR A 226 -21.94 -1.42 3.72
N CYS A 227 -23.12 -1.59 3.14
CA CYS A 227 -23.27 -2.39 1.93
C CYS A 227 -23.07 -1.52 0.68
N THR A 228 -22.28 -2.01 -0.27
CA THR A 228 -22.02 -1.34 -1.56
C THR A 228 -22.79 -1.97 -2.71
N GLY A 229 -23.47 -3.10 -2.48
CA GLY A 229 -24.37 -3.71 -3.46
C GLY A 229 -25.81 -3.23 -3.31
N ASN A 230 -26.49 -3.04 -4.45
CA ASN A 230 -27.94 -2.88 -4.46
C ASN A 230 -28.58 -4.09 -3.77
N SER A 231 -29.53 -3.89 -2.87
CA SER A 231 -30.25 -4.98 -2.16
C SER A 231 -31.00 -5.97 -3.06
N LYS A 232 -30.91 -5.80 -4.38
CA LYS A 232 -31.44 -6.70 -5.40
C LYS A 232 -30.37 -7.58 -6.04
N VAL A 233 -29.07 -7.46 -5.75
CA VAL A 233 -28.07 -8.36 -6.34
C VAL A 233 -28.30 -9.80 -5.85
N SER A 234 -28.31 -10.75 -6.79
CA SER A 234 -28.68 -12.16 -6.58
C SER A 234 -27.79 -12.88 -5.54
N PRO A 235 -28.38 -13.45 -4.46
CA PRO A 235 -27.62 -14.13 -3.40
C PRO A 235 -27.33 -15.62 -3.66
N ASP A 236 -28.05 -16.23 -4.60
CA ASP A 236 -28.06 -17.68 -4.90
C ASP A 236 -27.93 -17.99 -6.39
N GLY A 237 -27.72 -16.98 -7.23
CA GLY A 237 -27.68 -17.10 -8.67
C GLY A 237 -29.04 -17.04 -9.35
N SER A 238 -30.15 -16.83 -8.63
CA SER A 238 -31.47 -16.57 -9.25
C SER A 238 -31.65 -15.10 -9.63
N CYS A 239 -32.36 -14.81 -10.71
CA CYS A 239 -32.63 -13.45 -11.17
C CYS A 239 -34.02 -13.31 -11.80
N GLY A 240 -34.56 -12.09 -11.76
CA GLY A 240 -35.94 -11.82 -12.16
C GLY A 240 -36.99 -12.37 -11.18
N GLY A 241 -38.19 -12.66 -11.70
CA GLY A 241 -39.33 -13.19 -10.93
C GLY A 241 -39.90 -12.21 -9.89
N THR A 242 -40.71 -12.72 -8.95
CA THR A 242 -41.39 -11.92 -7.91
C THR A 242 -40.42 -11.22 -6.94
N ASN A 243 -39.23 -11.79 -6.74
CA ASN A 243 -38.20 -11.23 -5.85
C ASN A 243 -37.41 -10.08 -6.51
N GLY A 244 -37.36 -10.05 -7.84
CA GLY A 244 -36.73 -8.99 -8.63
C GLY A 244 -35.20 -8.93 -8.48
N TYR A 245 -34.54 -10.08 -8.33
CA TYR A 245 -33.09 -10.14 -8.18
C TYR A 245 -32.37 -9.80 -9.49
N THR A 246 -31.20 -9.17 -9.37
CA THR A 246 -30.34 -8.71 -10.47
C THR A 246 -28.97 -9.39 -10.43
N CYS A 247 -28.39 -9.65 -11.59
CA CYS A 247 -27.08 -10.30 -11.71
C CYS A 247 -25.91 -9.31 -11.70
N ALA A 248 -26.17 -8.01 -11.91
CA ALA A 248 -25.13 -6.99 -11.98
C ALA A 248 -24.35 -6.88 -10.65
N GLY A 249 -23.03 -7.13 -10.70
CA GLY A 249 -22.15 -7.07 -9.53
C GLY A 249 -22.19 -8.33 -8.65
N GLY A 250 -22.88 -9.39 -9.07
CA GLY A 250 -22.91 -10.68 -8.38
C GLY A 250 -21.78 -11.62 -8.81
N ILE A 251 -21.45 -12.60 -7.97
CA ILE A 251 -20.39 -13.60 -8.23
C ILE A 251 -20.76 -14.64 -9.29
N PHE A 252 -22.06 -14.78 -9.58
CA PHE A 252 -22.59 -15.78 -10.51
C PHE A 252 -22.50 -15.34 -11.97
N GLY A 253 -22.03 -14.12 -12.24
CA GLY A 253 -22.01 -13.50 -13.56
C GLY A 253 -23.10 -12.45 -13.71
N ASN A 254 -22.94 -11.56 -14.70
CA ASN A 254 -23.74 -10.33 -14.80
C ASN A 254 -25.02 -10.47 -15.63
N CYS A 255 -25.22 -11.59 -16.32
CA CYS A 255 -26.35 -11.79 -17.24
C CYS A 255 -27.47 -12.58 -16.57
N CYS A 256 -28.71 -12.15 -16.76
CA CYS A 256 -29.88 -12.89 -16.29
C CYS A 256 -30.49 -13.69 -17.44
N SER A 257 -30.41 -15.01 -17.42
CA SER A 257 -30.93 -15.86 -18.49
C SER A 257 -32.46 -15.82 -18.58
N LYS A 258 -33.02 -16.34 -19.69
CA LYS A 258 -34.47 -16.48 -19.85
C LYS A 258 -35.15 -17.37 -18.79
N TYR A 259 -34.34 -18.19 -18.09
CA TYR A 259 -34.80 -19.09 -17.03
C TYR A 259 -34.64 -18.50 -15.63
N GLY A 260 -34.22 -17.23 -15.52
CA GLY A 260 -34.05 -16.57 -14.23
C GLY A 260 -32.81 -17.05 -13.48
N SER A 261 -31.73 -17.35 -14.20
CA SER A 261 -30.43 -17.72 -13.61
C SER A 261 -29.35 -16.73 -14.03
N CYS A 262 -28.52 -16.31 -13.09
CA CYS A 262 -27.33 -15.51 -13.30
C CYS A 262 -26.21 -16.36 -13.91
N GLY A 263 -25.51 -15.78 -14.88
CA GLY A 263 -24.38 -16.42 -15.54
C GLY A 263 -23.54 -15.43 -16.33
N SER A 264 -22.39 -15.90 -16.81
CA SER A 264 -21.53 -15.16 -17.74
C SER A 264 -21.40 -15.85 -19.10
N THR A 265 -22.00 -17.02 -19.30
CA THR A 265 -21.90 -17.75 -20.57
C THR A 265 -22.87 -17.20 -21.61
N THR A 266 -22.60 -17.51 -22.88
CA THR A 266 -23.47 -17.17 -24.01
C THR A 266 -24.93 -17.57 -23.78
N ASP A 267 -25.18 -18.72 -23.16
CA ASP A 267 -26.54 -19.20 -22.85
C ASP A 267 -27.30 -18.30 -21.87
N HIS A 268 -26.56 -17.58 -21.01
CA HIS A 268 -27.13 -16.65 -20.02
C HIS A 268 -27.24 -15.23 -20.57
N CYS A 269 -26.28 -14.82 -21.42
CA CYS A 269 -26.16 -13.44 -21.90
C CYS A 269 -26.83 -13.17 -23.26
N SER A 270 -27.27 -14.20 -23.98
CA SER A 270 -27.75 -14.08 -25.37
C SER A 270 -29.28 -14.14 -25.47
N THR A 271 -29.81 -14.93 -26.41
CA THR A 271 -31.26 -14.99 -26.72
C THR A 271 -32.10 -15.29 -25.49
N GLY A 272 -32.97 -14.34 -25.14
CA GLY A 272 -33.88 -14.43 -24.00
C GLY A 272 -33.29 -13.94 -22.67
N CYS A 273 -32.08 -13.38 -22.66
CA CYS A 273 -31.56 -12.69 -21.49
C CYS A 273 -32.49 -11.53 -21.07
N GLN A 274 -32.77 -11.45 -19.77
CA GLN A 274 -33.66 -10.46 -19.16
C GLN A 274 -32.89 -9.19 -18.79
N SER A 275 -32.90 -8.19 -19.69
CA SER A 275 -32.10 -6.96 -19.56
C SER A 275 -32.47 -6.08 -18.37
N THR A 276 -33.68 -6.24 -17.83
CA THR A 276 -34.12 -5.58 -16.59
C THR A 276 -33.39 -6.10 -15.36
N PHE A 277 -32.90 -7.35 -15.41
CA PHE A 277 -32.32 -8.06 -14.27
C PHE A 277 -30.86 -8.46 -14.49
N GLY A 278 -30.26 -8.12 -15.63
CA GLY A 278 -28.85 -8.39 -15.91
C GLY A 278 -28.36 -7.65 -17.15
N THR A 279 -27.05 -7.66 -17.35
CA THR A 279 -26.43 -7.07 -18.55
C THR A 279 -26.52 -8.05 -19.70
N CYS A 280 -27.50 -7.87 -20.58
CA CYS A 280 -27.68 -8.72 -21.74
C CYS A 280 -26.87 -8.23 -22.93
N SER A 281 -26.17 -9.15 -23.59
CA SER A 281 -25.54 -8.90 -24.88
C SER A 281 -26.61 -8.92 -25.96
N GLY A 282 -27.40 -7.85 -26.02
CA GLY A 282 -28.32 -7.60 -27.12
C GLY A 282 -27.53 -7.32 -28.39
N GLY A 283 -27.35 -8.36 -29.22
CA GLY A 283 -26.86 -8.24 -30.59
C GLY A 283 -25.43 -8.72 -30.80
N SER A 284 -25.29 -9.99 -31.19
CA SER A 284 -24.08 -10.70 -31.65
C SER A 284 -23.36 -11.55 -30.59
N LYS A 285 -23.18 -12.84 -30.92
CA LYS A 285 -22.49 -13.84 -30.08
C LYS A 285 -20.98 -13.54 -30.03
N ILE A 286 -20.28 -13.80 -28.92
CA ILE A 286 -18.80 -13.65 -28.91
C ILE A 286 -18.20 -14.66 -29.91
N SER A 287 -17.29 -14.19 -30.75
CA SER A 287 -16.68 -14.97 -31.83
C SER A 287 -15.94 -16.21 -31.31
N PRO A 288 -16.36 -17.43 -31.70
CA PRO A 288 -15.68 -18.68 -31.32
C PRO A 288 -14.50 -19.04 -32.24
N ASP A 289 -14.42 -18.45 -33.43
CA ASP A 289 -13.51 -18.85 -34.53
C ASP A 289 -12.80 -17.65 -35.17
N ALA A 290 -12.78 -16.51 -34.47
CA ALA A 290 -12.31 -15.21 -34.94
C ALA A 290 -13.13 -14.55 -36.05
N SER A 291 -14.28 -15.10 -36.48
CA SER A 291 -15.20 -14.39 -37.39
C SER A 291 -16.07 -13.37 -36.66
N CYS A 292 -16.35 -12.23 -37.28
CA CYS A 292 -17.20 -11.16 -36.73
C CYS A 292 -17.97 -10.41 -37.82
N GLY A 293 -18.86 -9.51 -37.42
CA GLY A 293 -19.61 -8.65 -38.34
C GLY A 293 -21.05 -9.11 -38.58
N GLY A 294 -21.80 -8.28 -39.32
CA GLY A 294 -23.23 -8.50 -39.58
C GLY A 294 -23.55 -9.75 -40.39
N SER A 295 -22.63 -10.20 -41.24
CA SER A 295 -22.78 -11.43 -42.03
C SER A 295 -22.64 -12.71 -41.19
N ASN A 296 -21.86 -12.65 -40.11
CA ASN A 296 -21.58 -13.80 -39.25
C ASN A 296 -22.37 -13.75 -37.92
N GLY A 297 -22.90 -12.59 -37.54
CA GLY A 297 -23.64 -12.40 -36.29
C GLY A 297 -22.79 -12.53 -35.03
N TYR A 298 -21.46 -12.36 -35.17
CA TYR A 298 -20.49 -12.47 -34.08
C TYR A 298 -19.84 -11.12 -33.75
N THR A 299 -19.53 -10.91 -32.47
CA THR A 299 -18.78 -9.77 -31.93
C THR A 299 -17.41 -10.23 -31.41
N CYS A 300 -16.43 -9.34 -31.52
CA CYS A 300 -15.08 -9.55 -31.03
C CYS A 300 -14.90 -9.12 -29.58
N LYS A 301 -15.83 -8.33 -29.02
CA LYS A 301 -15.73 -7.81 -27.65
C LYS A 301 -15.71 -8.97 -26.64
N GLY A 302 -14.58 -9.14 -25.95
CA GLY A 302 -14.34 -10.23 -25.01
C GLY A 302 -13.87 -11.54 -25.64
N SER A 303 -13.49 -11.55 -26.92
CA SER A 303 -12.97 -12.73 -27.61
C SER A 303 -11.47 -12.93 -27.35
N ALA A 304 -11.03 -14.19 -27.26
CA ALA A 304 -9.61 -14.54 -27.12
C ALA A 304 -8.75 -14.12 -28.34
N PHE A 305 -9.39 -13.83 -29.48
CA PHE A 305 -8.71 -13.39 -30.70
C PHE A 305 -8.44 -11.88 -30.71
N GLY A 306 -9.05 -11.12 -29.79
CA GLY A 306 -8.94 -9.67 -29.71
C GLY A 306 -10.27 -8.96 -29.93
N ASP A 307 -10.37 -7.72 -29.44
CA ASP A 307 -11.64 -7.01 -29.33
C ASP A 307 -12.07 -6.23 -30.58
N CYS A 308 -11.19 -6.02 -31.55
CA CYS A 308 -11.49 -5.26 -32.76
C CYS A 308 -12.02 -6.17 -33.86
N CYS A 309 -13.12 -5.76 -34.49
CA CYS A 309 -13.66 -6.43 -35.68
C CYS A 309 -13.20 -5.69 -36.93
N SER A 310 -12.33 -6.30 -37.72
CA SER A 310 -11.78 -5.73 -38.96
C SER A 310 -12.84 -5.54 -40.05
N ALA A 311 -12.52 -4.72 -41.06
CA ALA A 311 -13.33 -4.57 -42.27
C ALA A 311 -13.61 -5.91 -42.98
N SER A 312 -12.67 -6.86 -42.87
CA SER A 312 -12.78 -8.20 -43.45
C SER A 312 -13.63 -9.17 -42.62
N GLY A 313 -14.20 -8.74 -41.49
CA GLY A 313 -15.04 -9.59 -40.64
C GLY A 313 -14.26 -10.58 -39.78
N TYR A 314 -13.05 -10.19 -39.35
CA TYR A 314 -12.23 -10.98 -38.42
C TYR A 314 -11.85 -10.21 -37.15
N CYS A 315 -11.76 -10.93 -36.03
CA CYS A 315 -11.33 -10.43 -34.73
C CYS A 315 -9.80 -10.35 -34.61
N GLY A 316 -9.33 -9.29 -33.96
CA GLY A 316 -7.92 -9.08 -33.67
C GLY A 316 -7.68 -7.93 -32.69
N SER A 317 -6.44 -7.81 -32.19
CA SER A 317 -6.03 -6.70 -31.31
C SER A 317 -5.00 -5.77 -31.94
N THR A 318 -4.53 -6.05 -33.15
CA THR A 318 -3.49 -5.23 -33.79
C THR A 318 -4.12 -4.11 -34.62
N THR A 319 -3.29 -3.13 -34.98
CA THR A 319 -3.66 -2.00 -35.85
C THR A 319 -4.37 -2.45 -37.12
N ALA A 320 -4.03 -3.61 -37.70
CA ALA A 320 -4.71 -4.15 -38.89
C ALA A 320 -6.21 -4.44 -38.66
N PHE A 321 -6.62 -4.77 -37.44
CA PHE A 321 -8.01 -5.07 -37.08
C PHE A 321 -8.74 -3.89 -36.48
N CYS A 322 -8.01 -3.03 -35.77
CA CYS A 322 -8.57 -1.88 -35.06
C CYS A 322 -8.60 -0.59 -35.89
N SER A 323 -7.94 -0.54 -37.05
CA SER A 323 -7.80 0.72 -37.82
C SER A 323 -8.89 0.87 -38.88
N ALA A 324 -8.51 1.17 -40.13
CA ALA A 324 -9.42 1.51 -41.22
C ALA A 324 -10.50 0.42 -41.41
N GLY A 325 -11.76 0.82 -41.34
CA GLY A 325 -12.91 -0.06 -41.52
C GLY A 325 -13.17 -1.02 -40.36
N CYS A 326 -12.64 -0.75 -39.15
CA CYS A 326 -13.07 -1.44 -37.95
C CYS A 326 -14.58 -1.29 -37.71
N GLN A 327 -15.29 -2.40 -37.56
CA GLN A 327 -16.74 -2.45 -37.41
C GLN A 327 -17.16 -2.22 -35.96
N ALA A 328 -17.42 -0.96 -35.58
CA ALA A 328 -17.73 -0.57 -34.20
C ALA A 328 -18.96 -1.26 -33.59
N SER A 329 -19.90 -1.70 -34.42
CA SER A 329 -21.06 -2.50 -33.99
C SER A 329 -20.68 -3.92 -33.53
N PHE A 330 -19.53 -4.45 -33.97
CA PHE A 330 -19.10 -5.84 -33.75
C PHE A 330 -17.73 -5.94 -33.06
N GLY A 331 -17.13 -4.82 -32.63
CA GLY A 331 -15.84 -4.77 -31.95
C GLY A 331 -15.58 -3.43 -31.26
N THR A 332 -14.48 -3.32 -30.52
CA THR A 332 -14.00 -2.04 -29.96
C THR A 332 -13.08 -1.37 -30.96
N CYS A 333 -13.48 -0.24 -31.51
CA CYS A 333 -12.66 0.52 -32.46
C CYS A 333 -12.12 1.79 -31.77
N PRO A 334 -10.83 2.12 -31.92
CA PRO A 334 -10.26 3.41 -31.57
C PRO A 334 -11.10 4.58 -32.12
N THR A 335 -11.15 5.66 -31.36
CA THR A 335 -11.83 6.88 -31.79
C THR A 335 -11.16 7.43 -33.05
N GLY A 336 -11.95 7.58 -34.12
CA GLY A 336 -11.46 8.06 -35.42
C GLY A 336 -11.10 6.96 -36.42
N SER A 337 -11.35 5.67 -36.14
CA SER A 337 -11.15 4.59 -37.13
C SER A 337 -11.92 4.79 -38.43
N ASP A 338 -13.09 5.44 -38.39
CA ASP A 338 -13.91 5.79 -39.57
C ASP A 338 -13.28 6.88 -40.46
N LYS A 339 -12.30 7.60 -39.92
CA LYS A 339 -11.55 8.65 -40.64
C LYS A 339 -10.29 8.07 -41.29
N ILE A 340 -9.87 6.86 -40.97
CA ILE A 340 -8.65 6.26 -41.51
C ILE A 340 -8.90 5.83 -42.96
N SER A 341 -8.05 6.29 -43.87
CA SER A 341 -8.16 6.09 -45.31
C SER A 341 -8.16 4.60 -45.70
N THR A 342 -9.19 4.21 -46.45
CA THR A 342 -9.38 2.85 -47.01
C THR A 342 -9.05 2.75 -48.50
N ASP A 343 -8.91 3.89 -49.17
CA ASP A 343 -8.65 4.01 -50.61
C ASP A 343 -7.28 4.64 -50.93
N GLY A 344 -6.50 4.97 -49.89
CA GLY A 344 -5.22 5.63 -50.01
C GLY A 344 -5.30 7.14 -50.22
N ASN A 345 -6.50 7.75 -50.19
CA ASN A 345 -6.66 9.19 -50.24
C ASN A 345 -6.77 9.80 -48.85
N CYS A 346 -6.17 10.96 -48.65
CA CYS A 346 -6.15 11.69 -47.38
C CYS A 346 -6.27 13.20 -47.58
N GLY A 347 -6.68 13.90 -46.52
CA GLY A 347 -7.03 15.32 -46.64
C GLY A 347 -8.30 15.56 -47.46
N GLY A 348 -8.55 16.82 -47.81
CA GLY A 348 -9.75 17.25 -48.56
C GLY A 348 -11.03 17.37 -47.70
N SER A 349 -12.18 17.58 -48.37
CA SER A 349 -13.47 17.89 -47.73
C SER A 349 -14.08 16.76 -46.90
N LYS A 350 -13.59 15.51 -47.02
CA LYS A 350 -13.99 14.37 -46.18
C LYS A 350 -13.13 14.23 -44.91
N GLY A 351 -11.94 14.84 -44.86
CA GLY A 351 -11.04 14.83 -43.71
C GLY A 351 -10.50 13.44 -43.34
N GLN A 352 -10.16 12.60 -44.33
CA GLN A 352 -9.57 11.28 -44.09
C GLN A 352 -8.10 11.39 -43.65
N THR A 353 -7.65 10.48 -42.77
CA THR A 353 -6.30 10.41 -42.20
C THR A 353 -5.57 9.14 -42.63
N CYS A 354 -4.24 9.18 -42.64
CA CYS A 354 -3.40 8.04 -43.03
C CYS A 354 -2.92 7.22 -41.82
N THR A 355 -2.99 7.75 -40.61
CA THR A 355 -2.48 7.09 -39.41
C THR A 355 -3.24 5.79 -39.14
N GLY A 356 -2.58 4.64 -39.31
CA GLY A 356 -3.19 3.31 -39.21
C GLY A 356 -3.70 2.74 -40.54
N SER A 357 -3.49 3.43 -41.66
CA SER A 357 -3.86 2.94 -43.00
C SER A 357 -2.83 1.95 -43.54
N THR A 358 -3.28 0.97 -44.35
CA THR A 358 -2.40 0.01 -45.04
C THR A 358 -1.54 0.66 -46.12
N PHE A 359 -1.90 1.86 -46.57
CA PHE A 359 -1.15 2.63 -47.57
C PHE A 359 0.03 3.39 -46.95
N GLY A 360 0.09 3.51 -45.63
CA GLY A 360 1.12 4.22 -44.90
C GLY A 360 0.56 5.33 -44.03
N ASN A 361 1.38 5.87 -43.13
CA ASN A 361 0.93 6.79 -42.07
C ASN A 361 1.01 8.28 -42.43
N CYS A 362 1.61 8.62 -43.57
CA CYS A 362 1.87 9.99 -43.97
C CYS A 362 0.90 10.42 -45.06
N CYS A 363 0.40 11.65 -44.97
CA CYS A 363 -0.47 12.23 -46.00
C CYS A 363 0.35 13.21 -46.84
N SER A 364 0.56 12.92 -48.13
CA SER A 364 1.35 13.78 -49.02
C SER A 364 0.65 15.11 -49.31
N SER A 365 1.37 16.06 -49.92
CA SER A 365 0.79 17.32 -50.42
C SER A 365 -0.30 17.10 -51.48
N PHE A 366 -0.27 15.95 -52.16
CA PHE A 366 -1.23 15.58 -53.19
C PHE A 366 -2.46 14.85 -52.62
N GLY A 367 -2.54 14.67 -51.30
CA GLY A 367 -3.66 14.01 -50.65
C GLY A 367 -3.65 12.49 -50.80
N SER A 368 -2.46 11.88 -50.83
CA SER A 368 -2.30 10.43 -50.89
C SER A 368 -1.57 9.90 -49.65
N CYS A 369 -2.02 8.77 -49.13
CA CYS A 369 -1.37 8.05 -48.05
C CYS A 369 -0.16 7.29 -48.55
N GLY A 370 0.93 7.39 -47.80
CA GLY A 370 2.18 6.71 -48.10
C GLY A 370 3.10 6.61 -46.89
N SER A 371 4.19 5.86 -47.06
CA SER A 371 5.26 5.74 -46.08
C SER A 371 6.62 6.21 -46.61
N THR A 372 6.68 6.66 -47.88
CA THR A 372 7.96 7.11 -48.46
C THR A 372 8.27 8.55 -48.07
N THR A 373 9.54 8.94 -48.18
CA THR A 373 10.01 10.31 -47.92
C THR A 373 9.17 11.35 -48.66
N GLY A 374 8.76 11.09 -49.91
CA GLY A 374 7.89 11.98 -50.68
C GLY A 374 6.48 12.18 -50.08
N HIS A 375 6.00 11.26 -49.24
CA HIS A 375 4.72 11.37 -48.54
C HIS A 375 4.87 11.97 -47.14
N CYS A 376 6.01 11.72 -46.48
CA CYS A 376 6.21 12.09 -45.08
C CYS A 376 6.93 13.43 -44.88
N THR A 377 7.60 13.98 -45.90
CA THR A 377 8.46 15.16 -45.74
C THR A 377 7.83 16.43 -46.32
N THR A 378 8.53 17.14 -47.21
CA THR A 378 8.12 18.44 -47.74
C THR A 378 6.73 18.36 -48.38
N GLY A 379 5.78 19.11 -47.83
CA GLY A 379 4.39 19.13 -48.29
C GLY A 379 3.46 18.13 -47.58
N CYS A 380 3.95 17.32 -46.63
CA CYS A 380 3.09 16.42 -45.86
C CYS A 380 2.05 17.20 -45.03
N GLN A 381 0.81 16.73 -45.06
CA GLN A 381 -0.33 17.33 -44.38
C GLN A 381 -0.46 16.77 -42.95
N SER A 382 0.10 17.48 -41.96
CA SER A 382 0.18 17.01 -40.56
C SER A 382 -1.18 16.88 -39.85
N ALA A 383 -2.21 17.54 -40.35
CA ALA A 383 -3.59 17.36 -39.89
C ALA A 383 -4.18 15.99 -40.27
N PHE A 384 -3.60 15.31 -41.27
CA PHE A 384 -4.14 14.09 -41.87
C PHE A 384 -3.12 12.94 -41.92
N GLY A 385 -1.90 13.12 -41.40
CA GLY A 385 -0.88 12.09 -41.35
C GLY A 385 0.33 12.46 -40.49
N LEU A 386 1.21 11.48 -40.26
CA LEU A 386 2.41 11.64 -39.44
C LEU A 386 3.56 12.21 -40.27
N CYS A 387 3.70 13.53 -40.30
CA CYS A 387 4.76 14.19 -41.04
C CYS A 387 6.09 14.21 -40.27
N THR A 388 7.20 14.05 -40.98
CA THR A 388 8.55 14.11 -40.44
C THR A 388 9.28 15.32 -40.98
N THR A 389 9.84 16.14 -40.10
CA THR A 389 10.78 17.20 -40.48
C THR A 389 12.17 16.56 -40.57
N SER A 390 12.64 16.33 -41.80
CA SER A 390 13.94 15.75 -42.15
C SER A 390 14.11 14.24 -41.91
N GLY A 391 14.02 13.48 -43.00
CA GLY A 391 14.93 12.38 -43.32
C GLY A 391 15.01 11.13 -42.42
N THR A 392 14.18 11.01 -41.38
CA THR A 392 14.14 9.81 -40.54
C THR A 392 12.78 9.13 -40.64
N ASN A 393 12.79 7.88 -41.12
CA ASN A 393 11.63 7.00 -41.16
C ASN A 393 11.16 6.73 -39.72
N PRO A 394 9.84 6.70 -39.44
CA PRO A 394 9.33 6.07 -38.23
C PRO A 394 9.46 4.54 -38.37
N GLY A 395 10.68 4.04 -38.16
CA GLY A 395 10.93 2.62 -37.91
C GLY A 395 10.44 2.23 -36.52
N GLY A 396 9.93 1.02 -36.36
CA GLY A 396 9.40 0.53 -35.09
C GLY A 396 10.38 0.71 -33.92
N VAL A 397 9.84 1.08 -32.76
CA VAL A 397 10.60 1.18 -31.51
C VAL A 397 10.99 -0.23 -31.07
N SER A 398 12.27 -0.46 -30.78
CA SER A 398 12.77 -1.76 -30.32
C SER A 398 12.04 -2.24 -29.04
N PRO A 399 11.34 -3.40 -29.07
CA PRO A 399 10.64 -3.95 -27.90
C PRO A 399 11.55 -4.74 -26.96
N ASP A 400 12.74 -5.15 -27.40
CA ASP A 400 13.61 -6.10 -26.70
C ASP A 400 15.06 -5.61 -26.51
N SER A 401 15.29 -4.30 -26.68
CA SER A 401 16.59 -3.62 -26.60
C SER A 401 17.57 -3.90 -27.75
N THR A 402 17.18 -4.61 -28.80
CA THR A 402 18.05 -4.85 -29.98
C THR A 402 17.86 -3.79 -31.08
N CYS A 403 18.92 -3.50 -31.84
CA CYS A 403 18.90 -2.51 -32.92
C CYS A 403 20.01 -2.76 -33.96
N GLY A 404 19.94 -2.06 -35.10
CA GLY A 404 21.02 -2.05 -36.09
C GLY A 404 20.99 -3.20 -37.10
N GLY A 405 21.65 -3.01 -38.24
CA GLY A 405 21.64 -3.95 -39.37
C GLY A 405 22.39 -5.28 -39.13
N SER A 406 23.20 -5.35 -38.08
CA SER A 406 24.04 -6.49 -37.70
C SER A 406 23.31 -7.54 -36.85
N LYS A 407 22.16 -7.20 -36.25
CA LYS A 407 21.25 -8.17 -35.63
C LYS A 407 19.94 -8.19 -36.41
N LYS A 408 20.01 -8.75 -37.62
CA LYS A 408 18.81 -9.24 -38.29
C LYS A 408 18.09 -10.10 -37.26
N TYR A 409 16.81 -9.85 -37.00
CA TYR A 409 15.93 -10.93 -36.56
C TYR A 409 16.13 -12.02 -37.60
N SER A 410 16.98 -12.99 -37.25
CA SER A 410 17.29 -14.12 -38.10
C SER A 410 15.97 -14.85 -38.19
N LYS A 411 15.27 -14.68 -39.32
CA LYS A 411 14.52 -15.66 -40.12
C LYS A 411 13.84 -16.88 -39.42
N PHE A 412 13.71 -16.92 -38.11
CA PHE A 412 13.48 -18.13 -37.30
C PHE A 412 12.49 -17.91 -36.15
N ALA A 413 11.95 -16.71 -35.94
CA ALA A 413 10.87 -16.48 -34.96
C ALA A 413 9.48 -16.27 -35.59
N LEU A 414 9.34 -16.35 -36.93
CA LEU A 414 8.06 -16.25 -37.63
C LEU A 414 7.97 -17.28 -38.77
N ILE A 415 7.96 -18.56 -38.40
CA ILE A 415 7.34 -19.61 -39.23
C ILE A 415 5.97 -19.79 -38.57
N GLU A 416 4.86 -19.28 -39.11
CA GLU A 416 3.99 -20.06 -40.00
C GLU A 416 3.05 -19.23 -40.91
N ARG A 417 3.50 -18.31 -41.77
CA ARG A 417 2.69 -17.91 -42.95
C ARG A 417 3.57 -17.65 -44.17
N ARG A 418 3.82 -18.72 -44.96
CA ARG A 418 4.10 -18.60 -46.40
C ARG A 418 2.85 -17.98 -47.03
N ASP A 419 3.00 -16.86 -47.75
CA ASP A 419 2.19 -16.46 -48.94
C ASP A 419 2.31 -14.97 -49.32
N ARG A 420 3.44 -14.28 -49.09
CA ARG A 420 3.69 -12.99 -49.79
C ARG A 420 5.16 -12.76 -50.18
N PRO A 421 5.41 -12.01 -51.28
CA PRO A 421 6.77 -11.70 -51.74
C PRO A 421 7.51 -10.83 -50.72
N TRP A 422 8.75 -11.21 -50.46
CA TRP A 422 9.66 -10.58 -49.50
C TRP A 422 10.11 -9.20 -50.00
N ASN A 423 9.79 -8.13 -49.26
CA ASN A 423 10.38 -6.79 -49.47
C ASN A 423 11.48 -6.56 -48.40
N PRO A 424 12.77 -6.51 -48.77
CA PRO A 424 13.90 -6.44 -47.82
C PRO A 424 14.01 -5.15 -47.00
N ASP A 425 13.29 -4.08 -47.34
CA ASP A 425 13.57 -2.75 -46.79
C ASP A 425 12.72 -2.35 -45.57
N SER A 426 11.84 -3.23 -45.06
CA SER A 426 10.81 -2.87 -44.06
C SER A 426 11.10 -3.27 -42.61
N LEU A 427 12.34 -3.63 -42.24
CA LEU A 427 12.67 -4.02 -40.86
C LEU A 427 13.83 -3.20 -40.26
N LEU A 428 13.75 -1.87 -40.35
CA LEU A 428 14.64 -0.97 -39.61
C LEU A 428 14.06 -0.74 -38.20
N ILE A 429 14.62 -1.42 -37.21
CA ILE A 429 14.26 -1.30 -35.78
C ILE A 429 15.18 -0.27 -35.12
N ALA A 430 14.60 0.78 -34.55
CA ALA A 430 15.32 1.93 -34.00
C ALA A 430 15.18 2.02 -32.48
N CYS A 431 16.18 2.64 -31.84
CA CYS A 431 16.18 2.90 -30.40
C CYS A 431 15.44 4.21 -30.03
N ALA A 432 15.07 5.02 -31.03
CA ALA A 432 14.36 6.27 -30.80
C ALA A 432 13.03 6.02 -30.05
N LYS A 433 12.92 6.56 -28.83
CA LYS A 433 11.77 6.40 -27.90
C LYS A 433 11.63 5.00 -27.27
N SER A 434 12.66 4.17 -27.32
CA SER A 434 12.68 2.91 -26.57
C SER A 434 12.84 3.15 -25.07
N ALA A 435 12.21 2.32 -24.25
CA ALA A 435 12.41 2.31 -22.79
C ALA A 435 13.87 2.01 -22.40
N PHE A 436 14.66 1.41 -23.31
CA PHE A 436 16.05 1.05 -23.09
C PHE A 436 17.04 2.20 -23.36
N GLY A 437 16.62 3.25 -24.09
CA GLY A 437 17.45 4.40 -24.44
C GLY A 437 17.53 4.70 -25.94
N GLY A 438 17.98 5.91 -26.29
CA GLY A 438 17.91 6.46 -27.66
C GLY A 438 19.09 6.16 -28.58
N CYS A 439 20.12 5.46 -28.09
CA CYS A 439 21.34 5.17 -28.85
C CYS A 439 21.47 3.68 -29.14
N CYS A 440 21.77 3.36 -30.39
CA CYS A 440 22.10 2.02 -30.86
C CYS A 440 23.61 1.84 -30.87
N SER A 441 24.14 0.99 -29.99
CA SER A 441 25.57 0.68 -29.93
C SER A 441 26.07 0.00 -31.21
N SER A 442 27.38 -0.06 -31.41
CA SER A 442 28.00 -0.84 -32.49
C SER A 442 27.68 -2.33 -32.41
N THR A 443 27.38 -2.84 -31.21
CA THR A 443 26.99 -4.23 -30.93
C THR A 443 25.50 -4.50 -31.15
N GLY A 444 24.72 -3.48 -31.52
CA GLY A 444 23.30 -3.62 -31.84
C GLY A 444 22.39 -3.69 -30.62
N SER A 445 22.69 -2.92 -29.57
CA SER A 445 21.88 -2.79 -28.36
C SER A 445 21.46 -1.33 -28.13
N CYS A 446 20.22 -1.13 -27.71
CA CYS A 446 19.69 0.16 -27.29
C CYS A 446 20.14 0.51 -25.88
N GLY A 447 20.60 1.75 -25.70
CA GLY A 447 21.02 2.26 -24.40
C GLY A 447 21.06 3.78 -24.36
N SER A 448 21.25 4.32 -23.16
CA SER A 448 21.44 5.77 -22.91
C SER A 448 22.84 6.11 -22.39
N THR A 449 23.71 5.12 -22.19
CA THR A 449 25.05 5.34 -21.62
C THR A 449 26.06 5.73 -22.70
N VAL A 450 27.20 6.29 -22.28
CA VAL A 450 28.31 6.65 -23.16
C VAL A 450 28.75 5.47 -24.04
N ASN A 451 28.76 4.24 -23.52
CA ASN A 451 29.10 3.05 -24.31
C ASN A 451 28.14 2.76 -25.47
N HIS A 452 26.92 3.29 -25.42
CA HIS A 452 25.91 3.14 -26.49
C HIS A 452 25.88 4.36 -27.41
N CYS A 453 26.07 5.56 -26.85
CA CYS A 453 25.93 6.82 -27.57
C CYS A 453 27.22 7.38 -28.17
N ALA A 454 28.39 6.89 -27.74
CA ALA A 454 29.69 7.37 -28.18
C ALA A 454 30.24 6.55 -29.37
N GLN A 455 31.47 6.05 -29.27
CA GLN A 455 32.19 5.39 -30.36
C GLN A 455 31.38 4.21 -30.94
N GLY A 456 31.08 4.29 -32.24
CA GLY A 456 30.35 3.24 -32.95
C GLY A 456 28.83 3.29 -32.80
N CYS A 457 28.27 4.37 -32.26
CA CYS A 457 26.82 4.60 -32.26
C CYS A 457 26.27 4.64 -33.70
N GLN A 458 25.28 3.81 -34.00
CA GLN A 458 24.71 3.68 -35.33
C GLN A 458 23.67 4.79 -35.56
N THR A 459 24.06 5.87 -36.23
CA THR A 459 23.21 7.07 -36.44
C THR A 459 21.90 6.77 -37.19
N SER A 460 21.88 5.77 -38.06
CA SER A 460 20.67 5.35 -38.78
C SER A 460 19.60 4.68 -37.89
N PHE A 461 19.98 4.26 -36.68
CA PHE A 461 19.11 3.53 -35.74
C PHE A 461 19.00 4.22 -34.37
N SER A 462 19.52 5.45 -34.28
CA SER A 462 19.65 6.22 -33.04
C SER A 462 19.18 7.65 -33.25
N ASN A 463 18.57 8.26 -32.23
CA ASN A 463 18.24 9.69 -32.25
C ASN A 463 19.15 10.52 -31.33
N SER A 464 20.05 9.88 -30.58
CA SER A 464 20.86 10.52 -29.54
C SER A 464 22.36 10.21 -29.63
N CYS A 465 22.87 9.78 -30.80
CA CYS A 465 24.33 9.58 -30.96
C CYS A 465 25.10 10.88 -30.71
N MET A 466 26.26 10.78 -30.07
CA MET A 466 27.17 11.91 -29.87
C MET A 466 27.84 12.29 -31.19
N THR A 467 27.69 13.54 -31.62
CA THR A 467 28.23 14.05 -32.89
C THR A 467 29.44 14.96 -32.73
N GLY A 468 29.90 15.21 -31.51
CA GLY A 468 31.08 16.02 -31.22
C GLY A 468 31.69 15.69 -29.85
N LYS A 469 33.04 15.70 -29.78
CA LYS A 469 33.83 15.26 -28.61
C LYS A 469 33.42 13.88 -28.09
N ILE A 470 33.49 12.89 -28.97
CA ILE A 470 33.13 11.50 -28.67
C ILE A 470 34.15 10.93 -27.67
N PRO A 471 33.72 10.43 -26.49
CA PRO A 471 34.61 9.81 -25.53
C PRO A 471 35.26 8.56 -26.08
N THR A 472 36.56 8.41 -25.85
CA THR A 472 37.29 7.21 -26.22
C THR A 472 37.00 6.05 -25.28
N LEU A 473 36.83 4.86 -25.85
CA LEU A 473 36.64 3.62 -25.10
C LEU A 473 37.94 2.80 -24.98
N ASP A 474 38.92 3.04 -25.85
CA ASP A 474 40.21 2.33 -25.88
C ASP A 474 41.41 3.19 -25.43
N GLY A 475 41.17 4.47 -25.14
CA GLY A 475 42.19 5.41 -24.69
C GLY A 475 42.87 6.18 -25.82
N SER A 476 42.52 5.93 -27.09
CA SER A 476 42.99 6.74 -28.22
C SER A 476 42.28 8.10 -28.24
N CYS A 477 43.02 9.19 -28.45
CA CYS A 477 42.48 10.54 -28.37
C CYS A 477 43.17 11.52 -29.33
N GLY A 478 42.56 12.69 -29.52
CA GLY A 478 43.13 13.78 -30.30
C GLY A 478 42.75 13.75 -31.78
N PRO A 479 43.24 14.73 -32.55
CA PRO A 479 42.86 14.92 -33.96
C PRO A 479 43.30 13.76 -34.86
N LYS A 480 44.36 13.02 -34.48
CA LYS A 480 44.83 11.84 -35.21
C LYS A 480 43.89 10.62 -35.08
N ASN A 481 43.06 10.59 -34.04
CA ASN A 481 42.16 9.49 -33.74
C ASN A 481 40.71 9.95 -33.87
N SER A 482 40.35 10.48 -35.05
CA SER A 482 38.98 10.93 -35.37
C SER A 482 38.39 11.95 -34.39
N GLY A 483 39.22 12.73 -33.70
CA GLY A 483 38.77 13.75 -32.75
C GLY A 483 38.22 13.21 -31.43
N MET A 484 38.63 12.00 -31.04
CA MET A 484 38.18 11.35 -29.80
C MET A 484 38.75 12.05 -28.56
N THR A 485 37.98 12.09 -27.47
CA THR A 485 38.38 12.75 -26.22
C THR A 485 38.51 11.79 -25.05
N CYS A 486 39.46 12.06 -24.16
CA CYS A 486 39.56 11.41 -22.85
C CYS A 486 38.45 11.85 -21.89
N ALA A 487 37.82 13.00 -22.13
CA ALA A 487 36.78 13.53 -21.25
C ALA A 487 35.46 12.75 -21.38
N THR A 488 34.65 12.74 -20.31
CA THR A 488 33.27 12.24 -20.32
C THR A 488 33.10 10.74 -20.68
N GLY A 489 34.18 9.95 -20.62
CA GLY A 489 34.18 8.49 -20.80
C GLY A 489 35.05 7.76 -19.75
N PRO A 490 35.47 6.52 -20.01
CA PRO A 490 36.29 5.73 -19.08
C PRO A 490 37.59 6.41 -18.63
N PHE A 491 38.14 7.29 -19.47
CA PHE A 491 39.39 8.03 -19.21
C PHE A 491 39.14 9.45 -18.71
N ASN A 492 37.95 9.72 -18.16
CA ASN A 492 37.55 11.06 -17.76
C ASN A 492 38.55 11.70 -16.79
N GLY A 493 39.00 12.91 -17.12
CA GLY A 493 39.98 13.65 -16.33
C GLY A 493 41.44 13.38 -16.69
N GLN A 494 41.73 12.48 -17.64
CA GLN A 494 43.08 12.29 -18.17
C GLN A 494 43.43 13.29 -19.26
N CYS A 495 44.74 13.41 -19.52
CA CYS A 495 45.32 14.26 -20.54
C CYS A 495 45.43 13.52 -21.87
N CYS A 496 45.27 14.23 -22.98
CA CYS A 496 45.48 13.65 -24.31
C CYS A 496 46.88 14.01 -24.81
N GLY A 497 47.82 13.08 -24.72
CA GLY A 497 49.21 13.31 -25.10
C GLY A 497 49.41 13.52 -26.60
N VAL A 498 50.59 14.05 -27.00
CA VAL A 498 51.01 14.19 -28.41
C VAL A 498 50.99 12.86 -29.18
N SER A 499 51.18 11.74 -28.47
CA SER A 499 51.13 10.38 -28.98
C SER A 499 49.71 9.95 -29.38
N GLY A 500 48.68 10.73 -29.02
CA GLY A 500 47.29 10.42 -29.31
C GLY A 500 46.67 9.40 -28.35
N PHE A 501 47.16 9.32 -27.10
CA PHE A 501 46.61 8.44 -26.07
C PHE A 501 46.30 9.21 -24.77
N CYS A 502 45.31 8.72 -24.03
CA CYS A 502 44.92 9.21 -22.73
C CYS A 502 45.92 8.73 -21.66
N GLY A 503 46.36 9.66 -20.81
CA GLY A 503 47.24 9.34 -19.69
C GLY A 503 47.32 10.46 -18.66
N THR A 504 47.94 10.17 -17.52
CA THR A 504 48.06 11.10 -16.38
C THR A 504 49.49 11.59 -16.13
N THR A 505 50.47 11.09 -16.89
CA THR A 505 51.87 11.46 -16.67
C THR A 505 52.18 12.84 -17.25
N SER A 506 53.26 13.46 -16.77
CA SER A 506 53.78 14.72 -17.30
C SER A 506 54.05 14.69 -18.81
N ALA A 507 54.38 13.53 -19.38
CA ALA A 507 54.52 13.35 -20.82
C ALA A 507 53.18 13.47 -21.59
N HIS A 508 52.05 13.19 -20.95
CA HIS A 508 50.71 13.33 -21.53
C HIS A 508 50.11 14.72 -21.26
N CYS A 509 50.41 15.31 -20.09
CA CYS A 509 49.81 16.57 -19.63
C CYS A 509 50.65 17.82 -19.89
N GLY A 510 51.94 17.66 -20.24
CA GLY A 510 52.88 18.75 -20.46
C GLY A 510 52.85 19.33 -21.89
N THR A 511 53.98 19.88 -22.32
CA THR A 511 54.11 20.55 -23.63
C THR A 511 53.70 19.64 -24.79
N GLY A 512 52.68 20.06 -25.55
CA GLY A 512 52.13 19.31 -26.68
C GLY A 512 50.85 18.52 -26.38
N CYS A 513 50.31 18.59 -25.15
CA CYS A 513 48.98 18.04 -24.85
C CYS A 513 47.92 18.61 -25.81
N ASN A 514 47.09 17.73 -26.39
CA ASN A 514 46.06 18.09 -27.36
C ASN A 514 44.87 18.77 -26.65
N ALA A 515 44.98 20.09 -26.48
CA ALA A 515 43.95 20.92 -25.86
C ALA A 515 42.59 20.73 -26.55
N GLY A 516 41.55 20.49 -25.75
CA GLY A 516 40.20 20.19 -26.24
C GLY A 516 39.86 18.70 -26.34
N TYR A 517 40.85 17.81 -26.27
CA TYR A 517 40.66 16.34 -26.27
C TYR A 517 41.01 15.67 -24.93
N GLY A 518 41.58 16.39 -23.97
CA GLY A 518 41.82 15.95 -22.59
C GLY A 518 42.09 17.14 -21.68
N LYS A 519 42.42 16.89 -20.41
CA LYS A 519 42.93 17.94 -19.51
C LYS A 519 44.39 18.22 -19.85
N CYS A 520 44.80 19.48 -19.98
CA CYS A 520 46.20 19.85 -20.21
C CYS A 520 46.63 20.83 -19.10
N ASN A 521 47.89 20.75 -18.67
CA ASN A 521 48.42 21.58 -17.58
C ASN A 521 48.84 22.97 -18.05
#